data_AF-A0A5Y6TEL9-F1
#
_entry.id   AF-A0A5Y6TEL9-F1
#
_cell.length_a   1.000
_cell.length_b   1.000
_cell.length_c   1.000
_cell.angle_alpha   90.00
_cell.angle_beta   90.00
_cell.angle_gamma   90.00
#
_symmetry.space_group_name_H-M   'P 1'
#
loop_
_entity.id
_entity.type
_entity.pdbx_description
1 polymer ?
#
loop_
_entity_poly.entity_id
_entity_poly.type
_entity_poly.pdbx_seq_one_letter_code
_entity_poly.pdbx_strand_id
1 'polypeptide(L)'
;TGSIGVGAGILHTENYGRLSLVKNDGRDINISGTGLSAIGMGATDMISQSSVSLRESKGQISAANADAMGFNAYNGGGAKQIIFASSIAGFMSQAGSGFSAGSGFSVGSGKNYSAILSASIQIVSSAASISSTYVVSAGSGFSAGSGNSQFAALRISTVSAHDETAGVTTLKGAMAVMDIAETAITNLD
;
A
#
# COMPACT_ATOMS: atom_id res chain seq x y z
N THR A 1 -5.07 25.08 19.06
CA THR A 1 -4.67 24.06 18.08
C THR A 1 -5.20 24.48 16.72
N GLY A 2 -4.33 24.74 15.76
CA GLY A 2 -4.76 25.10 14.39
C GLY A 2 -5.37 23.89 13.72
N SER A 3 -6.55 24.04 13.12
CA SER A 3 -7.15 23.02 12.25
C SER A 3 -6.61 23.23 10.84
N ILE A 4 -6.16 22.15 10.19
CA ILE A 4 -5.60 22.15 8.82
C ILE A 4 -6.63 22.63 7.77
N GLY A 5 -7.90 22.79 8.17
CA GLY A 5 -8.94 23.30 7.31
C GLY A 5 -9.48 22.20 6.40
N VAL A 6 -10.80 22.10 6.33
CA VAL A 6 -11.53 21.04 5.63
C VAL A 6 -11.29 21.00 4.11
N GLY A 7 -10.72 22.05 3.51
CA GLY A 7 -10.39 22.14 2.09
C GLY A 7 -9.00 21.63 1.70
N ALA A 8 -8.18 21.18 2.66
CA ALA A 8 -6.80 20.78 2.40
C ALA A 8 -6.66 19.43 1.65
N GLY A 9 -7.74 18.66 1.51
CA GLY A 9 -7.72 17.37 0.81
C GLY A 9 -6.91 16.29 1.51
N ILE A 10 -6.60 16.47 2.80
CA ILE A 10 -5.82 15.52 3.60
C ILE A 10 -6.75 14.43 4.14
N LEU A 11 -6.52 13.18 3.73
CA LEU A 11 -7.32 12.02 4.14
C LEU A 11 -6.90 11.43 5.49
N HIS A 12 -5.63 11.63 5.88
CA HIS A 12 -5.07 11.18 7.15
C HIS A 12 -4.32 12.33 7.82
N THR A 13 -4.73 12.70 9.02
CA THR A 13 -4.09 13.78 9.79
C THR A 13 -2.79 13.36 10.47
N GLU A 14 -2.57 12.04 10.59
CA GLU A 14 -1.36 11.46 11.18
C GLU A 14 -0.76 10.46 10.18
N ASN A 15 0.51 10.65 9.84
CA ASN A 15 1.27 9.78 8.94
C ASN A 15 2.75 9.80 9.36
N TYR A 16 3.30 8.61 9.65
CA TYR A 16 4.69 8.43 10.08
C TYR A 16 5.58 7.79 8.99
N GLY A 17 5.06 7.65 7.77
CA GLY A 17 5.75 7.02 6.65
C GLY A 17 5.68 5.49 6.69
N ARG A 18 6.51 4.85 5.85
CA ARG A 18 6.66 3.39 5.74
C ARG A 18 8.11 2.99 6.00
N LEU A 19 8.30 1.79 6.54
CA LEU A 19 9.60 1.16 6.64
C LEU A 19 9.84 0.21 5.45
N SER A 20 11.02 0.28 4.86
CA SER A 20 11.48 -0.65 3.82
C SER A 20 12.77 -1.29 4.30
N LEU A 21 12.84 -2.62 4.24
CA LEU A 21 14.00 -3.39 4.66
C LEU A 21 14.50 -4.20 3.46
N VAL A 22 15.81 -4.19 3.26
CA VAL A 22 16.47 -4.90 2.15
C VAL A 22 17.45 -5.89 2.75
N LYS A 23 17.45 -7.11 2.22
CA LYS A 23 18.38 -8.17 2.61
C LYS A 23 19.03 -8.76 1.37
N ASN A 24 20.30 -9.11 1.49
CA ASN A 24 21.17 -9.53 0.39
C ASN A 24 21.39 -11.06 0.31
N ASP A 25 20.63 -11.88 1.05
CA ASP A 25 20.81 -13.34 1.06
C ASP A 25 19.61 -14.12 0.47
N GLY A 26 18.60 -13.41 -0.05
CA GLY A 26 17.40 -13.99 -0.66
C GLY A 26 16.46 -14.74 0.30
N ARG A 27 16.80 -14.86 1.59
CA ARG A 27 15.93 -15.42 2.62
C ARG A 27 15.04 -14.33 3.21
N ASP A 28 13.90 -14.72 3.76
CA ASP A 28 12.98 -13.80 4.43
C ASP A 28 13.67 -13.02 5.58
N ILE A 29 13.15 -11.82 5.84
CA ILE A 29 13.48 -11.03 7.03
C ILE A 29 12.43 -11.38 8.09
N ASN A 30 12.74 -12.35 8.94
CA ASN A 30 11.85 -12.71 10.04
C ASN A 30 11.90 -11.66 11.16
N ILE A 31 10.93 -10.73 11.15
CA ILE A 31 10.79 -9.67 12.15
C ILE A 31 9.81 -10.12 13.22
N SER A 32 10.26 -10.08 14.48
CA SER A 32 9.39 -10.32 15.63
C SER A 32 9.75 -9.36 16.77
N GLY A 33 8.75 -8.96 17.56
CA GLY A 33 8.94 -7.99 18.64
C GLY A 33 7.62 -7.40 19.12
N THR A 34 7.73 -6.45 20.06
CA THR A 34 6.59 -5.71 20.60
C THR A 34 6.39 -4.40 19.84
N GLY A 35 5.14 -4.00 19.60
CA GLY A 35 4.84 -2.68 19.01
C GLY A 35 5.10 -2.55 17.51
N LEU A 36 5.19 -3.65 16.77
CA LEU A 36 5.44 -3.63 15.30
C LEU A 36 4.36 -2.89 14.50
N SER A 37 3.14 -2.75 15.04
CA SER A 37 2.10 -1.93 14.41
C SER A 37 2.47 -0.44 14.32
N ALA A 38 3.40 0.05 15.16
CA ALA A 38 3.87 1.44 15.07
C ALA A 38 4.72 1.72 13.82
N ILE A 39 5.30 0.67 13.22
CA ILE A 39 6.07 0.75 11.97
C ILE A 39 5.31 0.15 10.78
N GLY A 40 4.02 -0.17 10.95
CA GLY A 40 3.18 -0.78 9.92
C GLY A 40 3.55 -2.21 9.56
N MET A 41 4.17 -2.96 10.48
CA MET A 41 4.54 -4.37 10.32
C MET A 41 3.92 -5.28 11.41
N GLY A 42 2.80 -4.85 12.00
CA GLY A 42 2.05 -5.64 12.97
C GLY A 42 1.28 -6.79 12.32
N ALA A 43 0.72 -7.68 13.14
CA ALA A 43 -0.02 -8.86 12.67
C ALA A 43 -1.30 -8.55 11.88
N THR A 44 -1.79 -7.31 11.94
CA THR A 44 -2.97 -6.84 11.22
C THR A 44 -2.62 -5.99 10.00
N ASP A 45 -1.34 -5.66 9.81
CA ASP A 45 -0.88 -4.81 8.72
C ASP A 45 -0.61 -5.67 7.48
N MET A 46 -0.98 -5.15 6.30
CA MET A 46 -0.64 -5.79 5.03
C MET A 46 0.78 -5.33 4.62
N ILE A 47 1.69 -6.29 4.46
CA ILE A 47 3.11 -6.06 4.20
C ILE A 47 3.47 -6.69 2.85
N SER A 48 4.17 -5.95 2.00
CA SER A 48 4.69 -6.46 0.74
C SER A 48 6.13 -6.92 0.91
N GLN A 49 6.41 -8.14 0.48
CA GLN A 49 7.74 -8.75 0.48
C GLN A 49 7.97 -9.49 -0.84
N SER A 50 9.20 -9.45 -1.34
CA SER A 50 9.60 -10.14 -2.57
C SER A 50 11.11 -10.32 -2.62
N SER A 51 11.57 -11.40 -3.24
CA SER A 51 12.97 -11.62 -3.60
C SER A 51 13.13 -11.45 -5.11
N VAL A 52 14.03 -10.57 -5.55
CA VAL A 52 14.22 -10.26 -6.98
C VAL A 52 15.61 -10.70 -7.43
N SER A 53 15.70 -11.51 -8.49
CA SER A 53 16.97 -11.89 -9.09
C SER A 53 17.56 -10.77 -9.97
N LEU A 54 18.87 -10.83 -10.22
CA LEU A 54 19.56 -9.91 -11.14
C LEU A 54 18.98 -9.94 -12.56
N ARG A 55 18.39 -11.06 -12.99
CA ARG A 55 17.74 -11.14 -14.29
C ARG A 55 16.40 -10.43 -14.28
N GLU A 56 15.61 -10.59 -13.22
CA GLU A 56 14.29 -9.97 -13.08
C GLU A 56 14.39 -8.45 -13.00
N SER A 57 15.46 -7.91 -12.41
CA SER A 57 15.70 -6.46 -12.34
C SER A 57 15.91 -5.78 -13.69
N LYS A 58 16.11 -6.53 -14.78
CA LYS A 58 16.22 -6.00 -16.15
C LYS A 58 14.86 -5.81 -16.83
N GLY A 59 13.83 -6.54 -16.38
CA GLY A 59 12.48 -6.50 -16.95
C GLY A 59 11.64 -5.34 -16.42
N GLN A 60 10.40 -5.23 -16.92
CA GLN A 60 9.38 -4.40 -16.26
C GLN A 60 9.17 -4.90 -14.83
N ILE A 61 9.07 -3.97 -13.88
CA ILE A 61 8.93 -4.29 -12.47
C ILE A 61 7.43 -4.41 -12.20
N SER A 62 6.98 -5.59 -11.77
CA SER A 62 5.56 -5.79 -11.46
C SER A 62 5.10 -4.88 -10.33
N ALA A 63 3.82 -4.48 -10.31
CA ALA A 63 3.26 -3.64 -9.25
C ALA A 63 3.51 -4.18 -7.82
N ALA A 64 3.48 -5.50 -7.63
CA ALA A 64 3.76 -6.14 -6.34
C ALA A 64 5.24 -6.02 -5.93
N ASN A 65 6.15 -6.20 -6.90
CA ASN A 65 7.58 -6.01 -6.66
C ASN A 65 7.90 -4.53 -6.44
N ALA A 66 7.25 -3.62 -7.15
CA ALA A 66 7.41 -2.17 -6.97
C ALA A 66 7.02 -1.74 -5.54
N ASP A 67 5.90 -2.23 -5.02
CA ASP A 67 5.48 -1.93 -3.64
C ASP A 67 6.46 -2.51 -2.61
N ALA A 68 6.99 -3.72 -2.84
CA ALA A 68 8.03 -4.32 -2.00
C ALA A 68 9.39 -3.59 -2.08
N MET A 69 9.72 -2.99 -3.22
CA MET A 69 10.93 -2.18 -3.44
C MET A 69 10.79 -0.72 -2.95
N GLY A 70 9.65 -0.36 -2.34
CA GLY A 70 9.42 0.95 -1.74
C GLY A 70 9.16 2.06 -2.75
N PHE A 71 8.58 1.74 -3.92
CA PHE A 71 8.14 2.76 -4.88
C PHE A 71 6.95 3.58 -4.35
N ASN A 72 6.06 2.94 -3.59
CA ASN A 72 4.80 3.53 -3.19
C ASN A 72 4.82 4.00 -1.72
N ALA A 73 4.45 5.26 -1.50
CA ALA A 73 4.40 5.86 -0.17
C ALA A 73 3.20 5.39 0.68
N TYR A 74 2.16 4.82 0.03
CA TYR A 74 0.93 4.37 0.68
C TYR A 74 0.72 2.88 0.44
N ASN A 75 0.11 2.19 1.42
CA ASN A 75 -0.31 0.80 1.26
C ASN A 75 -1.27 0.67 0.08
N GLY A 76 -0.95 -0.26 -0.82
CA GLY A 76 -1.76 -0.54 -1.98
C GLY A 76 -1.16 -0.11 -3.33
N GLY A 77 0.12 0.24 -3.42
CA GLY A 77 0.89 0.16 -4.68
C GLY A 77 0.38 0.95 -5.89
N GLY A 78 -0.71 1.72 -5.78
CA GLY A 78 -1.49 2.20 -6.90
C GLY A 78 -2.08 3.57 -6.68
N ALA A 79 -2.83 4.06 -7.67
CA ALA A 79 -3.38 5.41 -7.65
C ALA A 79 -4.46 5.62 -6.57
N LYS A 80 -4.98 4.53 -5.98
CA LYS A 80 -5.99 4.59 -4.93
C LYS A 80 -5.44 4.24 -3.56
N GLN A 81 -5.75 5.09 -2.59
CA GLN A 81 -5.50 4.82 -1.18
C GLN A 81 -6.57 3.91 -0.60
N ILE A 82 -6.19 2.90 0.18
CA ILE A 82 -7.13 2.00 0.85
C ILE A 82 -7.61 2.64 2.15
N ILE A 83 -8.93 2.75 2.33
CA ILE A 83 -9.54 3.32 3.54
C ILE A 83 -10.60 2.38 4.10
N PHE A 84 -10.60 2.24 5.43
CA PHE A 84 -11.59 1.44 6.14
C PHE A 84 -12.84 2.25 6.50
N ALA A 85 -13.92 2.06 5.74
CA ALA A 85 -15.23 2.68 6.01
C ALA A 85 -16.37 1.89 5.35
N SER A 86 -17.61 2.14 5.74
CA SER A 86 -18.77 1.43 5.15
C SER A 86 -19.01 1.75 3.67
N SER A 87 -18.75 3.00 3.26
CA SER A 87 -18.80 3.49 1.88
C SER A 87 -18.13 4.85 1.80
N ILE A 88 -17.98 5.42 0.59
CA ILE A 88 -17.49 6.80 0.42
C ILE A 88 -18.41 7.79 1.13
N ALA A 89 -19.73 7.65 0.96
CA ALA A 89 -20.69 8.50 1.66
C ALA A 89 -20.63 8.30 3.19
N GLY A 90 -20.41 7.05 3.63
CA GLY A 90 -20.17 6.71 5.04
C GLY A 90 -18.94 7.40 5.59
N PHE A 91 -17.80 7.31 4.90
CA PHE A 91 -16.56 8.02 5.24
C PHE A 91 -16.77 9.53 5.31
N MET A 92 -17.40 10.11 4.28
CA MET A 92 -17.67 11.56 4.25
C MET A 92 -18.56 12.01 5.42
N SER A 93 -19.49 11.17 5.86
CA SER A 93 -20.41 11.50 6.95
C SER A 93 -19.80 11.33 8.35
N GLN A 94 -18.62 10.71 8.49
CA GLN A 94 -17.96 10.53 9.78
C GLN A 94 -17.55 11.87 10.40
N ALA A 95 -17.65 11.96 11.73
CA ALA A 95 -17.13 13.11 12.47
C ALA A 95 -15.60 13.20 12.28
N GLY A 96 -15.09 14.39 12.00
CA GLY A 96 -13.66 14.61 11.76
C GLY A 96 -13.17 14.29 10.34
N SER A 97 -14.03 13.77 9.45
CA SER A 97 -13.67 13.51 8.05
C SER A 97 -13.38 14.78 7.24
N GLY A 98 -13.89 15.93 7.69
CA GLY A 98 -13.88 17.19 6.94
C GLY A 98 -14.96 17.29 5.86
N PHE A 99 -15.77 16.25 5.64
CA PHE A 99 -16.84 16.21 4.65
C PHE A 99 -18.24 16.06 5.29
N SER A 100 -18.36 16.13 6.61
CA SER A 100 -19.64 15.97 7.30
C SER A 100 -20.61 17.11 6.96
N ALA A 101 -21.90 16.94 7.27
CA ALA A 101 -22.89 18.00 7.10
C ALA A 101 -22.43 19.32 7.75
N GLY A 102 -22.57 20.44 7.05
CA GLY A 102 -22.12 21.76 7.51
C GLY A 102 -20.67 22.12 7.16
N SER A 103 -19.87 21.18 6.63
CA SER A 103 -18.49 21.44 6.19
C SER A 103 -18.35 22.25 4.90
N GLY A 104 -19.42 22.34 4.09
CA GLY A 104 -19.37 22.87 2.72
C GLY A 104 -18.87 21.87 1.67
N PHE A 105 -18.35 20.72 2.09
CA PHE A 105 -17.80 19.66 1.23
C PHE A 105 -18.58 18.34 1.32
N SER A 106 -19.75 18.36 1.95
CA SER A 106 -20.59 17.19 2.14
C SER A 106 -21.14 16.61 0.84
N VAL A 107 -21.60 15.37 0.91
CA VAL A 107 -22.33 14.73 -0.18
C VAL A 107 -23.48 15.66 -0.61
N GLY A 108 -23.57 15.94 -1.91
CA GLY A 108 -24.59 16.85 -2.45
C GLY A 108 -24.29 18.35 -2.32
N SER A 109 -23.11 18.78 -1.88
CA SER A 109 -22.74 20.21 -1.77
C SER A 109 -22.52 20.93 -3.12
N GLY A 110 -22.77 20.25 -4.25
CA GLY A 110 -22.45 20.74 -5.60
C GLY A 110 -20.95 20.71 -5.95
N LYS A 111 -20.07 20.37 -5.00
CA LYS A 111 -18.61 20.28 -5.19
C LYS A 111 -18.13 18.92 -5.69
N ASN A 112 -19.01 17.93 -5.82
CA ASN A 112 -18.74 16.59 -6.37
C ASN A 112 -17.55 15.84 -5.74
N TYR A 113 -17.22 16.11 -4.47
CA TYR A 113 -16.11 15.43 -3.77
C TYR A 113 -16.28 13.92 -3.70
N SER A 114 -17.51 13.41 -3.61
CA SER A 114 -17.77 11.96 -3.65
C SER A 114 -17.24 11.29 -4.93
N ALA A 115 -17.29 11.98 -6.08
CA ALA A 115 -16.74 11.46 -7.33
C ALA A 115 -15.21 11.47 -7.33
N ILE A 116 -14.60 12.56 -6.82
CA ILE A 116 -13.14 12.67 -6.66
C ILE A 116 -12.62 11.55 -5.75
N LEU A 117 -13.25 11.37 -4.59
CA LEU A 117 -12.89 10.32 -3.63
C LEU A 117 -13.08 8.92 -4.23
N SER A 118 -14.09 8.71 -5.08
CA SER A 118 -14.29 7.40 -5.76
C SER A 118 -13.19 7.04 -6.75
N ALA A 119 -12.53 8.05 -7.33
CA ALA A 119 -11.41 7.84 -8.23
C ALA A 119 -10.09 7.60 -7.47
N SER A 120 -9.93 8.20 -6.28
CA SER A 120 -8.66 8.21 -5.53
C SER A 120 -8.63 7.28 -4.30
N ILE A 121 -9.75 6.68 -3.91
CA ILE A 121 -9.85 5.84 -2.71
C ILE A 121 -10.51 4.51 -3.05
N GLN A 122 -9.98 3.43 -2.47
CA GLN A 122 -10.60 2.13 -2.43
C GLN A 122 -11.12 1.86 -1.01
N ILE A 123 -12.42 1.62 -0.86
CA ILE A 123 -13.03 1.38 0.45
C ILE A 123 -13.01 -0.11 0.79
N VAL A 124 -12.54 -0.43 2.00
CA VAL A 124 -12.63 -1.77 2.60
C VAL A 124 -13.49 -1.67 3.85
N SER A 125 -14.73 -2.14 3.78
CA SER A 125 -15.70 -1.95 4.87
C SER A 125 -15.51 -2.85 6.07
N SER A 126 -14.78 -3.96 5.91
CA SER A 126 -14.47 -4.90 6.98
C SER A 126 -13.31 -5.80 6.57
N ALA A 127 -12.74 -6.54 7.53
CA ALA A 127 -11.76 -7.59 7.25
C ALA A 127 -12.31 -8.65 6.27
N ALA A 128 -13.61 -8.93 6.28
CA ALA A 128 -14.22 -9.86 5.32
C ALA A 128 -14.20 -9.33 3.87
N SER A 129 -14.26 -8.00 3.71
CA SER A 129 -14.26 -7.32 2.42
C SER A 129 -12.86 -7.09 1.86
N ILE A 130 -11.80 -7.41 2.61
CA ILE A 130 -10.41 -7.19 2.20
C ILE A 130 -10.05 -7.99 0.94
N SER A 131 -10.75 -9.11 0.69
CA SER A 131 -10.63 -9.94 -0.50
C SER A 131 -10.97 -9.22 -1.82
N SER A 132 -11.68 -8.10 -1.75
CA SER A 132 -11.90 -7.22 -2.90
C SER A 132 -10.61 -6.53 -3.35
N THR A 133 -9.69 -6.28 -2.41
CA THR A 133 -8.50 -5.45 -2.62
C THR A 133 -7.21 -6.30 -2.60
N TYR A 134 -7.21 -7.41 -1.86
CA TYR A 134 -6.08 -8.34 -1.73
C TYR A 134 -6.47 -9.75 -2.16
N VAL A 135 -5.49 -10.53 -2.60
CA VAL A 135 -5.66 -11.93 -3.03
C VAL A 135 -5.66 -12.86 -1.80
N VAL A 136 -6.69 -12.76 -0.96
CA VAL A 136 -6.88 -13.58 0.26
C VAL A 136 -7.98 -14.63 0.11
N SER A 137 -8.39 -14.96 -1.12
CA SER A 137 -9.44 -15.96 -1.37
C SER A 137 -8.99 -17.37 -0.95
N ALA A 138 -9.93 -18.26 -0.67
CA ALA A 138 -9.62 -19.67 -0.43
C ALA A 138 -8.79 -20.24 -1.58
N GLY A 139 -7.74 -21.00 -1.26
CA GLY A 139 -6.80 -21.58 -2.24
C GLY A 139 -5.66 -20.66 -2.71
N SER A 140 -5.62 -19.39 -2.27
CA SER A 140 -4.54 -18.45 -2.64
C SER A 140 -3.21 -18.68 -1.91
N GLY A 141 -3.20 -19.47 -0.83
CA GLY A 141 -2.09 -19.53 0.13
C GLY A 141 -2.05 -18.37 1.13
N PHE A 142 -2.83 -17.31 0.88
CA PHE A 142 -2.93 -16.11 1.73
C PHE A 142 -4.32 -15.94 2.35
N SER A 143 -5.14 -17.00 2.37
CA SER A 143 -6.46 -16.94 2.98
C SER A 143 -6.38 -16.67 4.49
N ALA A 144 -7.44 -16.09 5.05
CA ALA A 144 -7.53 -15.90 6.49
C ALA A 144 -7.23 -17.21 7.24
N GLY A 145 -6.34 -17.15 8.24
CA GLY A 145 -5.89 -18.32 9.00
C GLY A 145 -4.79 -19.17 8.35
N SER A 146 -4.29 -18.82 7.16
CA SER A 146 -3.18 -19.56 6.51
C SER A 146 -1.80 -19.30 7.15
N GLY A 147 -1.71 -18.35 8.09
CA GLY A 147 -0.44 -17.85 8.63
C GLY A 147 0.25 -16.81 7.75
N ASN A 148 -0.14 -16.69 6.48
CA ASN A 148 0.52 -15.81 5.50
C ASN A 148 -0.38 -14.66 5.00
N SER A 149 -1.59 -14.50 5.55
CA SER A 149 -2.60 -13.58 5.01
C SER A 149 -2.17 -12.11 4.96
N GLN A 150 -1.23 -11.71 5.81
CA GLN A 150 -0.65 -10.35 5.83
C GLN A 150 0.25 -10.05 4.64
N PHE A 151 0.69 -11.08 3.89
CA PHE A 151 1.57 -10.94 2.73
C PHE A 151 0.83 -11.11 1.40
N ALA A 152 -0.51 -11.10 1.45
CA ALA A 152 -1.32 -11.27 0.26
C ALA A 152 -1.02 -10.17 -0.77
N ALA A 153 -0.81 -10.57 -2.03
CA ALA A 153 -0.61 -9.61 -3.09
C ALA A 153 -1.87 -8.76 -3.32
N LEU A 154 -1.65 -7.54 -3.78
CA LEU A 154 -2.71 -6.60 -4.07
C LEU A 154 -3.39 -6.89 -5.42
N ARG A 155 -4.70 -6.66 -5.50
CA ARG A 155 -5.47 -6.71 -6.75
C ARG A 155 -5.29 -5.40 -7.53
N ILE A 156 -4.34 -5.44 -8.47
CA ILE A 156 -3.92 -4.34 -9.34
C ILE A 156 -5.12 -3.57 -9.96
N SER A 157 -6.14 -4.28 -10.44
CA SER A 157 -7.33 -3.68 -11.06
C SER A 157 -8.21 -2.85 -10.12
N THR A 158 -8.19 -3.14 -8.82
CA THR A 158 -9.07 -2.47 -7.85
C THR A 158 -8.49 -1.16 -7.34
N VAL A 159 -7.18 -1.13 -7.16
CA VAL A 159 -6.44 0.04 -6.65
C VAL A 159 -5.74 0.84 -7.75
N SER A 160 -5.87 0.42 -9.01
CA SER A 160 -5.15 1.01 -10.14
C SER A 160 -3.64 1.06 -9.88
N ALA A 161 -3.09 -0.07 -9.41
CA ALA A 161 -1.64 -0.23 -9.38
C ALA A 161 -1.14 -0.48 -10.81
N HIS A 162 0.10 -0.10 -11.08
CA HIS A 162 0.70 -0.24 -12.39
C HIS A 162 2.09 -0.82 -12.27
N ASP A 163 2.50 -1.56 -13.30
CA ASP A 163 3.87 -2.00 -13.41
C ASP A 163 4.77 -0.79 -13.65
N GLU A 164 5.94 -0.82 -13.04
CA GLU A 164 6.92 0.24 -13.14
C GLU A 164 7.85 0.01 -14.32
N THR A 165 8.44 1.11 -14.81
CA THR A 165 9.35 1.06 -15.96
C THR A 165 10.57 0.20 -15.62
N ALA A 166 11.13 -0.45 -16.64
CA ALA A 166 12.14 -1.49 -16.45
C ALA A 166 13.41 -0.98 -15.75
N GLY A 167 13.88 -1.78 -14.78
CA GLY A 167 15.19 -1.65 -14.12
C GLY A 167 15.56 -0.24 -13.65
N VAL A 168 16.67 0.28 -14.17
CA VAL A 168 17.32 1.53 -13.71
C VAL A 168 16.71 2.82 -14.27
N THR A 169 15.58 2.74 -14.98
CA THR A 169 14.92 3.90 -15.59
C THR A 169 14.16 4.76 -14.58
N THR A 170 14.00 4.27 -13.36
CA THR A 170 13.41 4.98 -12.22
C THR A 170 14.44 5.11 -11.10
N LEU A 171 14.31 6.14 -10.26
CA LEU A 171 15.24 6.35 -9.15
C LEU A 171 15.24 5.16 -8.18
N LYS A 172 14.05 4.63 -7.85
CA LYS A 172 13.91 3.49 -6.95
C LYS A 172 14.40 2.19 -7.58
N GLY A 173 14.16 2.00 -8.87
CA GLY A 173 14.70 0.86 -9.61
C GLY A 173 16.23 0.89 -9.67
N ALA A 174 16.84 2.06 -9.88
CA ALA A 174 18.29 2.22 -9.85
C ALA A 174 18.89 1.91 -8.47
N MET A 175 18.26 2.40 -7.39
CA MET A 175 18.68 2.10 -6.00
C MET A 175 18.64 0.59 -5.73
N ALA A 176 17.56 -0.09 -6.09
CA ALA A 176 17.44 -1.51 -5.84
C ALA A 176 18.39 -2.36 -6.71
N VAL A 177 18.65 -1.97 -7.96
CA VAL A 177 19.65 -2.65 -8.80
C VAL A 177 21.05 -2.55 -8.20
N MET A 178 21.35 -1.48 -7.46
CA MET A 178 22.62 -1.32 -6.75
C MET A 178 22.80 -2.40 -5.68
N ASP A 179 21.79 -2.62 -4.84
CA ASP A 179 21.80 -3.68 -3.81
C ASP A 179 21.85 -5.09 -4.43
N ILE A 180 21.16 -5.29 -5.56
CA ILE A 180 21.17 -6.56 -6.29
C ILE A 180 22.56 -6.82 -6.90
N ALA A 181 23.22 -5.79 -7.41
CA ALA A 181 24.58 -5.91 -7.94
C ALA A 181 25.58 -6.23 -6.82
N GLU A 182 25.47 -5.59 -5.65
CA GLU A 182 26.28 -5.93 -4.47
C GLU A 182 26.08 -7.38 -4.03
N THR A 183 24.82 -7.84 -4.01
CA THR A 183 24.48 -9.23 -3.74
C THR A 183 25.12 -10.18 -4.77
N ALA A 184 25.09 -9.82 -6.05
CA ALA A 184 25.69 -10.65 -7.11
C ALA A 184 27.22 -10.73 -7.00
N ILE A 185 27.89 -9.64 -6.64
CA ILE A 185 29.35 -9.62 -6.39
C ILE A 185 29.67 -10.54 -5.21
N THR A 186 28.96 -10.37 -4.08
CA THR A 186 29.16 -11.17 -2.86
C THR A 186 28.98 -12.66 -3.09
N ASN A 187 28.08 -13.07 -3.99
CA ASN A 187 27.87 -14.48 -4.30
C ASN A 187 28.96 -15.10 -5.19
N LEU A 188 29.78 -14.29 -5.85
CA LEU A 188 30.84 -14.73 -6.76
C LEU A 188 32.23 -14.71 -6.11
N ASP A 189 32.43 -13.87 -5.09
CA ASP A 189 33.64 -13.83 -4.26
C ASP A 189 33.78 -15.10 -3.39
#